data_AF-A0A7J9Q505-F1
#
_entry.id   AF-A0A7J9Q505-F1
#
_cell.length_a   1.000
_cell.length_b   1.000
_cell.length_c   1.000
_cell.angle_alpha   90.00
_cell.angle_beta   90.00
_cell.angle_gamma   90.00
#
_symmetry.space_group_name_H-M   'P 1'
#
loop_
_entity.id
_entity.type
_entity.pdbx_description
1 polymer ?
#
loop_
_entity_poly.entity_id
_entity_poly.type
_entity_poly.pdbx_seq_one_letter_code
_entity_poly.pdbx_strand_id
1 'polypeptide(L)'
;MFCVFIYCMYKIKQIPDDFIVKEITNIKLKEEGSYAYFILKKRNYTTERAVSTAAKYLETNRKNIGYAGSKDKNAVTEQLISIKGQIKKQDIQLKDIELIYKGKGDERISLGDLKGNEFIITVRNLNEKKIKLTSIQIPNYFDEQRFSKNNAEIG
;
A
#
# COMPACT_ATOMS: atom_id res chain seq x y z
N MET A 1 31.26 -33.89 -20.15
CA MET A 1 31.23 -33.13 -18.89
C MET A 1 30.81 -31.70 -19.22
N PHE A 2 29.50 -31.44 -19.31
CA PHE A 2 28.98 -30.11 -19.61
C PHE A 2 28.60 -29.43 -18.30
N CYS A 3 29.37 -28.42 -17.94
CA CYS A 3 29.08 -27.53 -16.82
C CYS A 3 27.91 -26.63 -17.23
N VAL A 4 26.70 -26.93 -16.76
CA VAL A 4 25.55 -26.03 -16.92
C VAL A 4 25.77 -24.87 -15.97
N PHE A 5 26.08 -23.69 -16.52
CA PHE A 5 25.96 -22.42 -15.79
C PHE A 5 24.51 -22.24 -15.39
N ILE A 6 24.16 -22.62 -14.16
CA ILE A 6 22.87 -22.30 -13.57
C ILE A 6 22.89 -20.80 -13.26
N TYR A 7 22.46 -19.99 -14.24
CA TYR A 7 22.02 -18.62 -13.99
C TYR A 7 20.82 -18.71 -13.04
N CYS A 8 21.07 -18.54 -11.75
CA CYS A 8 19.98 -18.42 -10.80
C CYS A 8 19.53 -16.96 -10.75
N MET A 9 18.48 -16.65 -11.50
CA MET A 9 17.78 -15.38 -11.35
C MET A 9 16.99 -15.41 -10.05
N TYR A 10 17.33 -14.52 -9.12
CA TYR A 10 16.49 -14.23 -7.97
C TYR A 10 15.11 -13.77 -8.45
N LYS A 11 14.08 -13.96 -7.62
CA LYS A 11 12.71 -13.59 -7.96
C LYS A 11 12.08 -12.78 -6.84
N ILE A 12 11.40 -11.71 -7.20
CA ILE A 12 10.59 -10.87 -6.29
C ILE A 12 9.13 -10.88 -6.77
N LYS A 13 8.19 -10.52 -5.88
CA LYS A 13 6.75 -10.42 -6.20
C LYS A 13 6.16 -11.71 -6.82
N GLN A 14 6.56 -12.91 -6.38
CA GLN A 14 5.95 -14.15 -6.92
C GLN A 14 4.53 -14.35 -6.41
N ILE A 15 4.31 -14.05 -5.14
CA ILE A 15 2.98 -13.96 -4.52
C ILE A 15 2.79 -12.58 -3.89
N PRO A 16 1.55 -12.09 -3.68
CA PRO A 16 1.32 -10.78 -3.07
C PRO A 16 2.03 -10.58 -1.73
N ASP A 17 2.11 -11.64 -0.93
CA ASP A 17 2.76 -11.66 0.38
C ASP A 17 4.29 -11.50 0.33
N ASP A 18 4.90 -11.65 -0.86
CA ASP A 18 6.32 -11.34 -1.06
C ASP A 18 6.60 -9.83 -1.10
N PHE A 19 5.56 -9.01 -1.18
CA PHE A 19 5.69 -7.57 -1.30
C PHE A 19 4.64 -6.89 -0.43
N ILE A 20 5.06 -6.57 0.79
CA ILE A 20 4.23 -5.90 1.77
C ILE A 20 4.62 -4.43 1.81
N VAL A 21 3.62 -3.55 1.72
CA VAL A 21 3.81 -2.10 1.82
C VAL A 21 2.94 -1.55 2.94
N LYS A 22 3.56 -0.93 3.94
CA LYS A 22 2.85 -0.27 5.04
C LYS A 22 3.04 1.23 4.94
N GLU A 23 1.96 1.97 4.84
CA GLU A 23 1.99 3.42 4.83
C GLU A 23 2.38 3.97 6.21
N ILE A 24 3.32 4.90 6.23
CA ILE A 24 3.68 5.66 7.42
C ILE A 24 2.95 7.01 7.31
N THR A 25 2.07 7.28 8.25
CA THR A 25 1.27 8.50 8.32
C THR A 25 1.68 9.35 9.53
N ASN A 26 1.51 10.68 9.41
CA ASN A 26 1.67 11.63 10.52
C ASN A 26 0.33 12.12 11.06
N ILE A 27 -0.78 11.56 10.57
CA ILE A 27 -2.13 11.98 10.98
C ILE A 27 -2.33 11.66 12.46
N LYS A 28 -2.74 12.69 13.21
CA LYS A 28 -3.06 12.57 14.63
C LYS A 28 -4.51 12.18 14.79
N LEU A 29 -4.72 11.04 15.45
CA LEU A 29 -6.05 10.54 15.78
C LEU A 29 -6.62 11.29 16.99
N LYS A 30 -7.94 11.42 17.00
CA LYS A 30 -8.75 12.03 18.06
C LYS A 30 -9.89 11.08 18.45
N GLU A 31 -10.52 11.35 19.58
CA GLU A 31 -11.72 10.62 20.03
C GLU A 31 -12.97 11.02 19.23
N GLU A 32 -13.02 12.30 18.82
CA GLU A 32 -14.12 12.90 18.07
C GLU A 32 -13.65 13.53 16.76
N GLY A 33 -14.62 13.86 15.90
CA GLY A 33 -14.36 14.45 14.59
C GLY A 33 -15.35 14.00 13.51
N SER A 34 -15.29 14.71 12.38
CA SER A 34 -16.15 14.51 11.21
C SER A 34 -15.77 13.31 10.35
N TYR A 35 -14.56 12.78 10.52
CA TYR A 35 -14.03 11.64 9.80
C TYR A 35 -13.72 10.49 10.75
N ALA A 36 -14.02 9.26 10.31
CA ALA A 36 -13.51 8.05 10.91
C ALA A 36 -12.28 7.58 10.13
N TYR A 37 -11.23 7.17 10.84
CA TYR A 37 -9.99 6.67 10.26
C TYR A 37 -9.91 5.15 10.39
N PHE A 38 -9.53 4.51 9.29
CA PHE A 38 -9.31 3.08 9.22
C PHE A 38 -7.97 2.79 8.55
N ILE A 39 -7.27 1.77 9.00
CA ILE A 39 -6.27 1.12 8.15
C ILE A 39 -7.03 0.24 7.17
N LEU A 40 -6.89 0.55 5.88
CA LEU A 40 -7.30 -0.32 4.78
C LEU A 40 -6.14 -1.25 4.46
N LYS A 41 -6.30 -2.52 4.84
CA LYS A 41 -5.44 -3.61 4.39
C LYS A 41 -6.08 -4.28 3.19
N LYS A 42 -5.29 -4.49 2.13
CA LYS A 42 -5.77 -5.16 0.91
C LYS A 42 -4.72 -6.13 0.37
N ARG A 43 -5.17 -7.21 -0.28
CA ARG A 43 -4.31 -8.21 -0.93
C ARG A 43 -4.71 -8.38 -2.39
N ASN A 44 -3.77 -8.24 -3.33
CA ASN A 44 -4.05 -8.41 -4.77
C ASN A 44 -5.16 -7.49 -5.33
N TYR A 45 -5.30 -6.30 -4.76
CA TYR A 45 -6.32 -5.31 -5.12
C TYR A 45 -5.67 -3.98 -5.48
N THR A 46 -6.22 -3.26 -6.46
CA THR A 46 -5.88 -1.84 -6.63
C THR A 46 -6.46 -1.04 -5.47
N THR A 47 -5.84 0.09 -5.14
CA THR A 47 -6.35 0.97 -4.06
C THR A 47 -7.76 1.44 -4.36
N GLU A 48 -8.03 1.90 -5.58
CA GLU A 48 -9.36 2.37 -5.99
C GLU A 48 -10.44 1.28 -5.87
N ARG A 49 -10.15 0.03 -6.29
CA ARG A 49 -11.10 -1.07 -6.15
C ARG A 49 -11.38 -1.40 -4.70
N ALA A 50 -10.34 -1.44 -3.86
CA ALA A 50 -10.51 -1.73 -2.44
C ALA A 50 -11.37 -0.66 -1.74
N VAL A 51 -11.10 0.62 -2.03
CA VAL A 51 -11.87 1.74 -1.49
C VAL A 51 -13.32 1.74 -2.01
N SER A 52 -13.54 1.45 -3.29
CA SER A 52 -14.89 1.31 -3.84
C SER A 52 -15.66 0.15 -3.21
N THR A 53 -15.01 -0.98 -2.94
CA THR A 53 -15.62 -2.11 -2.22
C THR A 53 -15.96 -1.75 -0.78
N ALA A 54 -15.05 -1.08 -0.06
CA ALA A 54 -15.30 -0.57 1.28
C ALA A 54 -16.48 0.42 1.32
N ALA A 55 -16.56 1.34 0.37
CA ALA A 55 -17.64 2.32 0.28
C ALA A 55 -19.01 1.64 0.12
N LYS A 56 -19.09 0.62 -0.75
CA LYS A 56 -20.32 -0.17 -0.97
C LYS A 56 -20.74 -0.91 0.31
N TYR A 57 -19.80 -1.57 0.97
CA TYR A 57 -20.09 -2.31 2.21
C TYR A 57 -20.54 -1.39 3.34
N LEU A 58 -19.94 -0.20 3.45
CA LEU A 58 -20.28 0.80 4.46
C LEU A 58 -21.49 1.66 4.09
N GLU A 59 -22.13 1.40 2.94
CA GLU A 59 -23.27 2.18 2.43
C GLU A 59 -22.96 3.70 2.35
N THR A 60 -21.72 4.06 2.06
CA THR A 60 -21.29 5.45 1.92
C THR A 60 -20.88 5.76 0.49
N ASN A 61 -20.92 7.04 0.13
CA ASN A 61 -20.46 7.46 -1.18
C ASN A 61 -18.93 7.36 -1.26
N ARG A 62 -18.41 6.78 -2.34
CA ARG A 62 -16.97 6.71 -2.64
C ARG A 62 -16.24 8.04 -2.43
N LYS A 63 -16.86 9.18 -2.76
CA LYS A 63 -16.29 10.54 -2.59
C LYS A 63 -15.98 10.90 -1.14
N ASN A 64 -16.67 10.27 -0.19
CA ASN A 64 -16.47 10.47 1.24
C ASN A 64 -15.20 9.79 1.75
N ILE A 65 -14.58 8.92 0.96
CA ILE A 65 -13.35 8.23 1.32
C ILE A 65 -12.13 8.93 0.70
N GLY A 66 -11.16 9.26 1.55
CA GLY A 66 -9.87 9.84 1.20
C GLY A 66 -8.71 8.90 1.54
N TYR A 67 -7.62 8.98 0.78
CA TYR A 67 -6.37 8.24 0.98
C TYR A 67 -5.19 9.02 0.41
N ALA A 68 -3.98 8.77 0.93
CA ALA A 68 -2.81 9.59 0.62
C ALA A 68 -2.11 9.24 -0.70
N GLY A 69 -2.25 8.01 -1.17
CA GLY A 69 -1.76 7.62 -2.49
C GLY A 69 -2.02 6.17 -2.81
N SER A 70 -2.10 5.86 -4.10
CA SER A 70 -2.29 4.49 -4.57
C SER A 70 -1.11 3.59 -4.20
N LYS A 71 -1.41 2.38 -3.74
CA LYS A 71 -0.44 1.28 -3.52
C LYS A 71 -0.56 0.21 -4.60
N ASP A 72 0.52 -0.56 -4.78
CA ASP A 72 0.64 -1.69 -5.72
C ASP A 72 -0.57 -2.63 -5.68
N LYS A 73 -1.00 -3.10 -6.85
CA LYS A 73 -2.06 -4.10 -6.96
C LYS A 73 -1.58 -5.46 -6.45
N ASN A 74 -0.46 -5.94 -6.99
CA ASN A 74 0.06 -7.29 -6.77
C ASN A 74 0.92 -7.33 -5.49
N ALA A 75 0.31 -7.00 -4.36
CA ALA A 75 0.96 -6.82 -3.06
C ALA A 75 -0.05 -7.02 -1.93
N VAL A 76 0.45 -7.17 -0.70
CA VAL A 76 -0.30 -6.90 0.53
C VAL A 76 0.03 -5.49 0.97
N THR A 77 -0.98 -4.65 1.17
CA THR A 77 -0.73 -3.24 1.48
C THR A 77 -1.63 -2.74 2.59
N GLU A 78 -1.07 -1.94 3.49
CA GLU A 78 -1.77 -1.26 4.57
C GLU A 78 -1.63 0.25 4.35
N GLN A 79 -2.75 0.97 4.31
CA GLN A 79 -2.76 2.43 4.21
C GLN A 79 -3.87 3.04 5.05
N LEU A 80 -3.68 4.26 5.54
CA LEU A 80 -4.73 4.95 6.28
C LEU A 80 -5.75 5.54 5.29
N ILE A 81 -7.03 5.38 5.59
CA ILE A 81 -8.13 6.04 4.89
C ILE A 81 -8.96 6.86 5.86
N SER A 82 -9.46 8.01 5.42
CA SER A 82 -10.51 8.77 6.12
C SER A 82 -11.86 8.54 5.46
N ILE A 83 -12.91 8.39 6.26
CA ILE A 83 -14.28 8.26 5.78
C ILE A 83 -15.14 9.34 6.46
N LYS A 84 -15.72 10.24 5.67
CA LYS A 84 -16.62 11.29 6.18
C LYS A 84 -17.96 10.68 6.62
N GLY A 85 -18.44 11.08 7.79
CA GLY A 85 -19.78 10.74 8.28
C GLY A 85 -19.79 9.79 9.48
N GLN A 86 -20.98 9.29 9.81
CA GLN A 86 -21.19 8.38 10.94
C GLN A 86 -20.94 6.93 10.50
N ILE A 87 -19.70 6.47 10.69
CA ILE A 87 -19.30 5.09 10.41
C ILE A 87 -19.21 4.30 11.72
N LYS A 88 -19.60 3.02 11.70
CA LYS A 88 -19.45 2.12 12.85
C LYS A 88 -17.98 2.03 13.27
N LYS A 89 -17.70 2.20 14.56
CA LYS A 89 -16.35 2.22 15.15
C LYS A 89 -15.87 0.79 15.45
N GLN A 90 -15.77 -0.04 14.42
CA GLN A 90 -15.40 -1.45 14.57
C GLN A 90 -14.59 -1.93 13.37
N ASP A 91 -13.82 -2.99 13.58
CA ASP A 91 -13.10 -3.64 12.49
C ASP A 91 -14.06 -4.39 11.57
N ILE A 92 -13.69 -4.46 10.29
CA ILE A 92 -14.49 -5.09 9.24
C ILE A 92 -13.58 -5.99 8.42
N GLN A 93 -13.96 -7.26 8.32
CA GLN A 93 -13.30 -8.23 7.47
C GLN A 93 -14.14 -8.50 6.22
N LEU A 94 -13.52 -8.35 5.05
CA LEU A 94 -14.06 -8.73 3.75
C LEU A 94 -13.10 -9.72 3.08
N LYS A 95 -13.50 -10.25 1.91
CA LYS A 95 -12.60 -11.06 1.09
C LYS A 95 -11.44 -10.19 0.59
N ASP A 96 -10.21 -10.58 0.94
CA ASP A 96 -8.95 -9.92 0.55
C ASP A 96 -8.82 -8.44 0.96
N ILE A 97 -9.73 -7.92 1.79
CA ILE A 97 -9.78 -6.56 2.31
C ILE A 97 -10.13 -6.59 3.79
N GLU A 98 -9.45 -5.79 4.58
CA GLU A 98 -9.73 -5.59 6.00
C GLU A 98 -9.69 -4.07 6.30
N LEU A 99 -10.64 -3.60 7.10
CA LEU A 99 -10.69 -2.24 7.62
C LEU A 99 -10.51 -2.31 9.13
N ILE A 100 -9.43 -1.74 9.65
CA ILE A 100 -9.14 -1.71 11.08
C ILE A 100 -9.38 -0.30 11.60
N TYR A 101 -10.35 -0.12 12.48
CA TYR A 101 -10.69 1.18 13.04
C TYR A 101 -9.52 1.73 13.88
N LYS A 102 -9.19 3.00 13.69
CA LYS A 102 -8.11 3.67 14.43
C LYS A 102 -8.56 4.85 15.26
N GLY A 103 -9.66 5.50 14.92
CA GLY A 103 -10.14 6.66 15.66
C GLY A 103 -10.88 7.63 14.75
N LYS A 104 -10.97 8.88 15.21
CA LYS A 104 -11.59 9.98 14.48
C LYS A 104 -10.62 11.13 14.23
N GLY A 105 -11.07 12.10 13.45
CA GLY A 105 -10.50 13.44 13.40
C GLY A 105 -11.25 14.33 12.41
N ASP A 106 -10.70 15.52 12.19
CA ASP A 106 -11.42 16.60 11.50
C ASP A 106 -11.03 16.74 10.02
N GLU A 107 -9.96 16.07 9.62
CA GLU A 107 -9.36 16.22 8.30
C GLU A 107 -9.65 15.03 7.39
N ARG A 108 -9.71 15.31 6.09
CA ARG A 108 -9.77 14.29 5.05
C ARG A 108 -8.34 13.96 4.62
N ILE A 109 -8.00 12.68 4.53
CA ILE A 109 -6.75 12.25 3.89
C ILE A 109 -6.82 12.58 2.40
N SER A 110 -5.88 13.38 1.96
CA SER A 110 -5.72 13.86 0.60
C SER A 110 -4.42 13.34 0.00
N LEU A 111 -4.29 13.43 -1.33
CA LEU A 111 -3.12 12.93 -2.03
C LEU A 111 -1.85 13.64 -1.53
N GLY A 112 -0.86 12.86 -1.11
CA GLY A 112 0.40 13.38 -0.54
C GLY A 112 0.48 13.33 0.99
N ASP A 113 -0.61 13.06 1.71
CA ASP A 113 -0.66 13.08 3.19
C ASP A 113 0.00 11.88 3.89
N LEU A 114 1.03 11.30 3.26
CA LEU A 114 1.86 10.25 3.86
C LEU A 114 3.27 10.78 4.14
N LYS A 115 3.90 10.26 5.20
CA LYS A 115 5.33 10.50 5.48
C LYS A 115 6.22 9.62 4.59
N GLY A 116 5.77 8.41 4.30
CA GLY A 116 6.55 7.43 3.55
C GLY A 116 5.91 6.05 3.57
N ASN A 117 6.67 5.06 3.15
CA ASN A 117 6.24 3.66 3.15
C ASN A 117 7.35 2.79 3.73
N GLU A 118 6.97 1.83 4.56
CA GLU A 118 7.81 0.71 4.97
C GLU A 118 7.56 -0.46 4.01
N PHE A 119 8.64 -1.05 3.52
CA PHE A 119 8.59 -2.18 2.60
C PHE A 119 9.14 -3.43 3.28
N ILE A 120 8.40 -4.53 3.18
CA ILE A 120 8.89 -5.87 3.52
C ILE A 120 8.85 -6.68 2.23
N ILE A 121 10.02 -7.04 1.72
CA ILE A 121 10.19 -7.71 0.43
C ILE A 121 10.83 -9.07 0.64
N THR A 122 10.17 -10.12 0.16
CA THR A 122 10.73 -11.47 0.11
C THR A 122 11.43 -11.67 -1.23
N VAL A 123 12.74 -11.92 -1.17
CA VAL A 123 13.53 -12.35 -2.33
C VAL A 123 13.62 -13.87 -2.30
N ARG A 124 13.13 -14.51 -3.37
CA ARG A 124 13.10 -15.97 -3.52
C ARG A 124 14.14 -16.43 -4.53
N ASN A 125 14.39 -17.74 -4.54
CA ASN A 125 15.34 -18.39 -5.45
C ASN A 125 16.77 -17.83 -5.30
N LEU A 126 17.21 -17.66 -4.05
CA LEU A 126 18.57 -17.26 -3.73
C LEU A 126 19.47 -18.50 -3.65
N ASN A 127 20.59 -18.47 -4.35
CA ASN A 127 21.63 -19.50 -4.25
C ASN A 127 22.41 -19.41 -2.94
N GLU A 128 22.53 -18.20 -2.39
CA GLU A 128 23.31 -17.94 -1.19
C GLU A 128 22.44 -18.04 0.07
N LYS A 129 22.89 -18.84 1.05
CA LYS A 129 22.18 -19.03 2.32
C LYS A 129 22.39 -17.89 3.32
N LYS A 130 23.39 -17.02 3.12
CA LYS A 130 23.72 -15.90 4.01
C LYS A 130 23.99 -14.64 3.19
N ILE A 131 23.02 -13.74 3.16
CA ILE A 131 23.22 -12.39 2.65
C ILE A 131 23.70 -11.52 3.81
N LYS A 132 24.87 -10.89 3.64
CA LYS A 132 25.33 -9.87 4.60
C LYS A 132 24.57 -8.58 4.32
N LEU A 133 23.64 -8.23 5.20
CA LEU A 133 22.93 -6.96 5.12
C LEU A 133 23.85 -5.83 5.60
N THR A 134 24.09 -4.85 4.74
CA THR A 134 24.75 -3.59 5.11
C THR A 134 23.78 -2.45 4.86
N SER A 135 23.80 -1.44 5.73
CA SER A 135 23.06 -0.20 5.47
C SER A 135 23.69 0.45 4.23
N ILE A 136 22.88 0.60 3.18
CA ILE A 136 23.29 1.27 1.95
C ILE A 136 22.28 2.37 1.64
N GLN A 137 22.78 3.49 1.15
CA GLN A 137 21.95 4.49 0.48
C GLN A 137 22.07 4.24 -1.02
N ILE A 138 20.95 4.33 -1.72
CA ILE A 138 20.89 4.17 -3.17
C ILE A 138 20.46 5.48 -3.81
N PRO A 139 20.87 5.78 -5.06
CA PRO A 139 20.33 6.91 -5.79
C PRO A 139 18.80 6.83 -5.91
N ASN A 140 18.13 7.95 -5.70
CA ASN A 140 16.67 8.05 -5.72
C ASN A 140 16.15 8.22 -7.16
N TYR A 141 16.26 7.16 -7.97
CA TYR A 141 15.76 7.17 -9.34
C TYR A 141 14.24 7.04 -9.39
N PHE A 142 13.63 7.67 -10.39
CA PHE A 142 12.26 7.37 -10.80
C PHE A 142 12.26 6.15 -11.72
N ASP A 143 11.40 5.19 -11.43
CA ASP A 143 11.23 3.98 -12.24
C ASP A 143 10.47 4.27 -13.55
N GLU A 144 10.55 3.37 -14.53
CA GLU A 144 9.83 3.44 -15.81
C GLU A 144 8.32 3.59 -15.60
N GLN A 145 7.78 3.06 -14.50
CA GLN A 145 6.37 3.22 -14.13
C GLN A 145 5.94 4.69 -13.90
N ARG A 146 6.88 5.62 -13.71
CA ARG A 146 6.62 7.07 -13.67
C ARG A 146 6.55 7.69 -15.07
N PHE A 147 7.15 7.03 -16.05
CA PHE A 147 7.22 7.47 -17.43
C PHE A 147 6.21 6.69 -18.26
N SER A 148 4.95 7.13 -18.21
CA SER A 148 3.88 6.55 -19.02
C SER A 148 4.25 6.63 -20.51
N LYS A 149 3.73 5.70 -21.33
CA LYS A 149 4.01 5.67 -22.79
C LYS A 149 3.68 6.96 -23.57
N ASN A 150 2.91 7.88 -22.96
CA ASN A 150 2.47 9.15 -23.57
C ASN A 150 2.92 10.37 -22.75
N ASN A 151 4.11 10.33 -22.14
CA ASN A 151 4.66 11.55 -21.56
C ASN A 151 5.14 12.48 -22.69
N ALA A 152 4.91 13.78 -22.56
CA ALA A 152 5.57 14.76 -23.43
C ALA A 152 7.09 14.64 -23.24
N GLU A 153 7.85 14.73 -24.32
CA GLU A 153 9.30 14.96 -24.21
C GLU A 153 9.48 16.30 -23.50
N ILE A 154 10.01 16.25 -22.28
CA ILE A 154 10.50 17.42 -21.56
C ILE A 154 11.96 17.16 -21.27
N GLY A 155 12.81 17.81 -22.06
CA GLY A 155 14.27 17.67 -22.09
C GLY A 155 14.81 18.14 -23.42
#